data_AF-A0A927JZB5-F1
#
_entry.id   AF-A0A927JZB5-F1
#
_cell.length_a   1.000
_cell.length_b   1.000
_cell.length_c   1.000
_cell.angle_alpha   90.00
_cell.angle_beta   90.00
_cell.angle_gamma   90.00
#
_symmetry.space_group_name_H-M   'P 1'
#
loop_
_entity.id
_entity.type
_entity.pdbx_description
1 polymer ?
#
loop_
_entity_poly.entity_id
_entity_poly.type
_entity_poly.pdbx_seq_one_letter_code
_entity_poly.pdbx_strand_id
1 'polypeptide(L)'
;MNRIGCIFIGLFAALIAAAMALVDFGGSGAARPRRAAPVTVERTAVPDGMLTLPVQGVAWREIAHSWGDLRGGGMRRHTGTDIMAPRGTPVIAAAPGSVEKLFFSRGGGGITLYVRSPDRRLSYYYAHLDGYAAGMREGIAVRAGQVLGYVGDTGNAGRGNTHLHFGIERLMPGEPWHRGRSIDPYPLLAHGRPQG
;
A
#
# COMPACT_ATOMS: atom_id res chain seq x y z
N MET A 1 -39.58 26.83 -61.24
CA MET A 1 -38.73 27.09 -62.42
C MET A 1 -37.53 26.13 -62.41
N ASN A 2 -37.59 25.14 -63.33
CA ASN A 2 -36.51 24.50 -64.12
C ASN A 2 -35.37 23.80 -63.31
N ARG A 3 -35.19 22.47 -63.16
CA ARG A 3 -35.31 21.24 -63.99
C ARG A 3 -34.59 21.30 -65.35
N ILE A 4 -33.47 20.56 -65.48
CA ILE A 4 -32.79 19.92 -66.65
C ILE A 4 -31.55 19.20 -66.01
N GLY A 5 -31.28 17.88 -66.03
CA GLY A 5 -31.42 16.83 -67.06
C GLY A 5 -30.14 16.83 -67.93
N CYS A 6 -29.21 15.87 -67.94
CA CYS A 6 -29.26 14.53 -68.54
C CYS A 6 -27.84 13.91 -68.38
N ILE A 7 -27.67 12.71 -67.81
CA ILE A 7 -27.59 11.38 -68.48
C ILE A 7 -26.41 11.24 -69.46
N PHE A 8 -25.43 10.38 -69.10
CA PHE A 8 -24.83 9.41 -70.02
C PHE A 8 -24.47 8.11 -69.26
N ILE A 9 -25.23 7.06 -69.57
CA ILE A 9 -25.02 5.63 -69.31
C ILE A 9 -24.19 5.15 -70.52
N GLY A 10 -23.06 4.44 -70.47
CA GLY A 10 -22.78 3.12 -69.91
C GLY A 10 -22.04 2.27 -70.98
N LEU A 11 -21.30 1.25 -70.54
CA LEU A 11 -20.73 0.13 -71.30
C LEU A 11 -19.45 0.35 -72.16
N PHE A 12 -18.32 -0.18 -71.69
CA PHE A 12 -17.51 -1.08 -72.52
C PHE A 12 -16.80 -2.11 -71.64
N ALA A 13 -16.95 -3.37 -72.00
CA ALA A 13 -16.58 -4.54 -71.22
C ALA A 13 -15.14 -5.02 -71.53
N ALA A 14 -14.50 -5.54 -70.47
CA ALA A 14 -13.64 -6.73 -70.40
C ALA A 14 -12.31 -6.83 -71.17
N LEU A 15 -11.38 -7.53 -70.48
CA LEU A 15 -10.08 -8.10 -70.87
C LEU A 15 -8.92 -7.09 -70.82
N ILE A 16 -7.90 -7.27 -69.98
CA ILE A 16 -6.90 -8.35 -70.08
C ILE A 16 -6.37 -8.77 -68.69
N ALA A 17 -6.06 -10.06 -68.62
CA ALA A 17 -5.58 -10.84 -67.49
C ALA A 17 -4.13 -10.52 -67.04
N ALA A 18 -3.88 -10.92 -65.79
CA ALA A 18 -2.64 -11.49 -65.29
C ALA A 18 -1.38 -10.60 -65.17
N ALA A 19 -1.03 -10.27 -63.93
CA ALA A 19 0.31 -10.57 -63.41
C ALA A 19 0.25 -10.63 -61.88
N MET A 20 0.32 -11.85 -61.35
CA MET A 20 0.73 -12.08 -59.97
C MET A 20 2.19 -11.67 -59.82
N ALA A 21 2.48 -10.76 -58.89
CA ALA A 21 3.79 -10.62 -58.30
C ALA A 21 3.60 -10.21 -56.85
N LEU A 22 4.04 -11.11 -55.96
CA LEU A 22 4.01 -10.99 -54.52
C LEU A 22 4.58 -9.64 -54.06
N VAL A 23 3.76 -8.86 -53.37
CA VAL A 23 4.25 -7.93 -52.37
C VAL A 23 3.61 -8.39 -51.07
N ASP A 24 4.37 -9.21 -50.34
CA ASP A 24 4.03 -9.72 -49.03
C ASP A 24 3.94 -8.52 -48.09
N PHE A 25 2.71 -8.06 -47.83
CA PHE A 25 2.45 -7.06 -46.81
C PHE A 25 2.67 -7.76 -45.48
N GLY A 26 3.92 -7.75 -45.03
CA GLY A 26 4.36 -8.32 -43.76
C GLY A 26 3.35 -8.00 -42.68
N GLY A 27 2.67 -9.05 -42.22
CA GLY A 27 1.66 -8.96 -41.19
C GLY A 27 2.26 -8.22 -40.01
N SER A 28 1.70 -7.05 -39.70
CA SER A 28 1.86 -6.44 -38.39
C SER A 28 1.21 -7.36 -37.38
N GLY A 29 1.96 -8.37 -36.93
CA GLY A 29 1.69 -9.08 -35.71
C GLY A 29 1.74 -8.05 -34.60
N ALA A 30 0.59 -7.48 -34.26
CA ALA A 30 0.41 -6.75 -33.03
C ALA A 30 0.81 -7.71 -31.90
N ALA A 31 2.03 -7.55 -31.41
CA ALA A 31 2.50 -8.26 -30.25
C ALA A 31 1.53 -7.93 -29.11
N ARG A 32 0.64 -8.88 -28.80
CA ARG A 32 -0.19 -8.80 -27.59
C ARG A 32 0.76 -8.51 -26.43
N PRO A 33 0.47 -7.51 -25.57
CA PRO A 33 1.27 -7.32 -24.38
C PRO A 33 1.27 -8.65 -23.62
N ARG A 34 2.46 -9.24 -23.45
CA ARG A 34 2.63 -10.42 -22.62
C ARG A 34 2.18 -10.02 -21.24
N ARG A 35 0.95 -10.38 -20.87
CA ARG A 35 0.42 -10.23 -19.50
C ARG A 35 1.48 -10.85 -18.60
N ALA A 36 2.18 -10.00 -17.84
CA ALA A 36 3.10 -10.46 -16.84
C ALA A 36 2.32 -11.44 -15.96
N ALA A 37 2.82 -12.67 -15.84
CA ALA A 37 2.26 -13.63 -14.91
C ALA A 37 2.18 -12.93 -13.54
N PRO A 38 1.08 -13.07 -12.80
CA PRO A 38 1.06 -12.56 -11.44
C PRO A 38 2.27 -13.17 -10.73
N VAL A 39 3.17 -12.32 -10.24
CA VAL A 39 4.22 -12.77 -9.34
C VAL A 39 3.48 -13.31 -8.14
N THR A 40 3.36 -14.62 -8.06
CA THR A 40 2.87 -15.30 -6.87
C THR A 40 3.98 -15.14 -5.85
N VAL A 41 3.96 -14.00 -5.13
CA VAL A 41 4.72 -13.86 -3.89
C VAL A 41 4.16 -14.95 -2.99
N GLU A 42 4.92 -16.01 -2.83
CA GLU A 42 4.63 -17.09 -1.91
C GLU A 42 4.45 -16.46 -0.52
N ARG A 43 3.20 -16.34 -0.11
CA ARG A 43 2.81 -15.74 1.16
C ARG A 43 3.15 -16.75 2.25
N THR A 44 4.27 -16.55 2.91
CA THR A 44 4.43 -17.07 4.27
C THR A 44 3.38 -16.36 5.13
N ALA A 45 2.32 -17.08 5.50
CA ALA A 45 1.43 -16.64 6.56
C ALA A 45 2.30 -16.38 7.79
N VAL A 46 2.24 -15.15 8.31
CA VAL A 46 2.92 -14.81 9.56
C VAL A 46 2.22 -15.62 10.66
N PRO A 47 2.93 -16.48 11.42
CA PRO A 47 2.32 -17.26 12.49
C PRO A 47 1.61 -16.37 13.50
N ASP A 48 0.57 -16.90 14.16
CA ASP A 48 -0.13 -16.21 15.23
C ASP A 48 0.86 -15.68 16.29
N GLY A 49 0.78 -14.38 16.58
CA GLY A 49 1.66 -13.71 17.54
C GLY A 49 2.95 -13.09 16.96
N MET A 50 3.23 -13.27 15.66
CA MET A 50 4.39 -12.68 14.99
C MET A 50 3.96 -11.48 14.13
N LEU A 51 4.79 -10.43 14.06
CA LEU A 51 4.53 -9.25 13.24
C LEU A 51 5.52 -9.16 12.08
N THR A 52 5.02 -8.78 10.90
CA THR A 52 5.86 -8.28 9.82
C THR A 52 6.40 -6.90 10.19
N LEU A 53 7.66 -6.63 9.91
CA LEU A 53 8.19 -5.29 10.10
C LEU A 53 7.46 -4.30 9.16
N PRO A 54 6.82 -3.23 9.67
CA PRO A 54 5.86 -2.44 8.90
C PRO A 54 6.47 -1.43 7.93
N VAL A 55 7.78 -1.51 7.66
CA VAL A 55 8.47 -0.70 6.65
C VAL A 55 9.23 -1.64 5.71
N GLN A 56 8.90 -1.57 4.42
CA GLN A 56 9.50 -2.46 3.44
C GLN A 56 11.01 -2.21 3.32
N GLY A 57 11.80 -3.29 3.42
CA GLY A 57 13.24 -3.24 3.23
C GLY A 57 14.04 -2.94 4.50
N VAL A 58 13.39 -2.61 5.62
CA VAL A 58 14.07 -2.49 6.92
C VAL A 58 14.10 -3.86 7.59
N ALA A 59 15.21 -4.21 8.24
CA ALA A 59 15.35 -5.41 9.05
C ALA A 59 15.16 -5.12 10.55
N TRP A 60 14.77 -6.14 11.31
CA TRP A 60 14.60 -6.00 12.77
C TRP A 60 15.88 -5.54 13.50
N ARG A 61 17.07 -5.83 12.94
CA ARG A 61 18.35 -5.42 13.53
C ARG A 61 18.61 -3.92 13.40
N GLU A 62 17.85 -3.24 12.53
CA GLU A 62 18.00 -1.82 12.22
C GLU A 62 17.03 -0.95 13.03
N ILE A 63 16.07 -1.57 13.74
CA ILE A 63 15.16 -0.82 14.61
C ILE A 63 15.76 -0.67 16.00
N ALA A 64 15.61 0.52 16.57
CA ALA A 64 16.00 0.80 17.95
C ALA A 64 14.81 0.62 18.89
N HIS A 65 15.08 0.14 20.11
CA HIS A 65 14.10 0.23 21.20
C HIS A 65 13.95 1.70 21.57
N SER A 66 12.79 2.27 21.27
CA SER A 66 12.46 3.68 21.54
C SER A 66 11.24 3.82 22.44
N TRP A 67 10.74 2.72 23.01
CA TRP A 67 9.58 2.74 23.88
C TRP A 67 9.92 3.40 25.22
N GLY A 68 9.08 4.32 25.66
CA GLY A 68 9.26 5.03 26.92
C GLY A 68 10.18 6.25 26.85
N ASP A 69 10.84 6.47 25.70
CA ASP A 69 11.68 7.65 25.44
C ASP A 69 10.94 8.95 25.73
N LEU A 70 11.66 9.93 26.26
CA LEU A 70 11.11 11.27 26.50
C LEU A 70 10.89 11.99 25.17
N ARG A 71 9.71 12.59 25.00
CA ARG A 71 9.37 13.40 23.83
C ARG A 71 8.70 14.70 24.25
N GLY A 72 8.66 15.67 23.34
CA GLY A 72 8.07 16.99 23.60
C GLY A 72 8.74 17.70 24.79
N GLY A 73 10.08 17.68 24.85
CA GLY A 73 10.82 18.30 25.95
C GLY A 73 10.69 17.59 27.31
N GLY A 74 10.29 16.32 27.33
CA GLY A 74 10.13 15.54 28.57
C GLY A 74 8.70 15.41 29.07
N MET A 75 7.73 16.03 28.39
CA MET A 75 6.33 16.08 28.82
C MET A 75 5.54 14.80 28.53
N ARG A 76 6.04 13.95 27.62
CA ARG A 76 5.38 12.69 27.25
C ARG A 76 6.40 11.56 27.07
N ARG A 77 5.94 10.33 27.31
CA ARG A 77 6.67 9.11 26.95
C ARG A 77 6.27 8.63 25.57
N HIS A 78 7.22 8.06 24.85
CA HIS A 78 6.98 7.47 23.54
C HIS A 78 6.24 6.13 23.69
N THR A 79 5.07 6.00 23.05
CA THR A 79 4.19 4.82 23.14
C THR A 79 4.15 4.04 21.83
N GLY A 80 5.31 3.84 21.23
CA GLY A 80 5.47 3.10 19.98
C GLY A 80 6.94 2.81 19.69
N THR A 81 7.21 2.43 18.45
CA THR A 81 8.55 2.24 17.89
C THR A 81 8.67 3.10 16.64
N ASP A 82 9.68 3.95 16.60
CA ASP A 82 9.99 4.74 15.41
C ASP A 82 10.93 3.94 14.51
N ILE A 83 10.55 3.79 13.24
CA ILE A 83 11.29 3.03 12.24
C ILE A 83 11.76 4.00 11.17
N MET A 84 13.06 4.30 11.19
CA MET A 84 13.68 5.27 10.29
C MET A 84 13.71 4.73 8.86
N ALA A 85 13.26 5.52 7.90
CA ALA A 85 13.35 5.20 6.48
C ALA A 85 13.16 6.47 5.63
N PRO A 86 13.65 6.49 4.37
CA PRO A 86 13.42 7.60 3.46
C PRO A 86 11.93 7.87 3.24
N ARG A 87 11.55 9.14 3.05
CA ARG A 87 10.19 9.51 2.60
C ARG A 87 9.81 8.72 1.35
N GLY A 88 8.56 8.27 1.27
CA GLY A 88 8.05 7.50 0.14
C GLY A 88 8.32 5.99 0.24
N THR A 89 9.09 5.53 1.24
CA THR A 89 9.28 4.09 1.48
C THR A 89 7.93 3.42 1.78
N PRO A 90 7.60 2.26 1.18
CA PRO A 90 6.33 1.60 1.45
C PRO A 90 6.17 1.20 2.92
N VAL A 91 5.05 1.61 3.51
CA VAL A 91 4.55 1.14 4.81
C VAL A 91 3.59 0.00 4.56
N ILE A 92 3.85 -1.15 5.18
CA ILE A 92 3.09 -2.39 4.99
C ILE A 92 2.38 -2.81 6.27
N ALA A 93 1.27 -3.54 6.13
CA ALA A 93 0.54 -4.06 7.28
C ALA A 93 1.40 -5.07 8.05
N ALA A 94 1.62 -4.78 9.34
CA ALA A 94 2.36 -5.67 10.23
C ALA A 94 1.68 -7.03 10.43
N ALA A 95 0.35 -7.05 10.37
CA ALA A 95 -0.51 -8.21 10.58
C ALA A 95 -1.78 -8.09 9.72
N PRO A 96 -2.50 -9.20 9.46
CA PRO A 96 -3.81 -9.13 8.83
C PRO A 96 -4.83 -8.39 9.71
N GLY A 97 -5.86 -7.82 9.09
CA GLY A 97 -6.91 -7.10 9.81
C GLY A 97 -7.84 -6.31 8.90
N SER A 98 -8.58 -5.37 9.48
CA SER A 98 -9.40 -4.39 8.77
C SER A 98 -8.92 -2.97 9.02
N VAL A 99 -8.90 -2.12 8.00
CA VAL A 99 -8.64 -0.68 8.19
C VAL A 99 -9.79 -0.09 8.99
N GLU A 100 -9.53 0.27 10.24
CA GLU A 100 -10.55 0.73 11.18
C GLU A 100 -10.73 2.24 11.10
N LYS A 101 -9.65 2.99 10.87
CA LYS A 101 -9.68 4.45 10.79
C LYS A 101 -8.59 5.01 9.88
N LEU A 102 -8.92 6.03 9.09
CA LEU A 102 -8.00 6.85 8.29
C LEU A 102 -8.32 8.33 8.55
N PHE A 103 -7.36 9.12 8.99
CA PHE A 103 -7.57 10.55 9.22
C PHE A 103 -6.24 11.31 9.39
N PHE A 104 -6.33 12.64 9.35
CA PHE A 104 -5.26 13.52 9.80
C PHE A 104 -5.38 13.79 11.31
N SER A 105 -4.48 13.20 12.10
CA SER A 105 -4.39 13.36 13.55
C SER A 105 -3.75 14.70 13.93
N ARG A 106 -4.57 15.61 14.46
CA ARG A 106 -4.13 16.88 15.05
C ARG A 106 -3.39 16.72 16.38
N GLY A 107 -3.45 15.55 17.02
CA GLY A 107 -2.71 15.23 18.24
C GLY A 107 -1.23 14.93 18.02
N GLY A 108 -0.70 15.19 16.82
CA GLY A 108 0.70 14.98 16.46
C GLY A 108 0.94 13.79 15.54
N GLY A 109 -0.04 12.89 15.34
CA GLY A 109 0.14 11.74 14.44
C GLY A 109 0.24 12.09 12.95
N GLY A 110 -0.26 13.26 12.53
CA GLY A 110 -0.26 13.63 11.12
C GLY A 110 -1.19 12.72 10.31
N ILE A 111 -0.78 12.33 9.11
CA ILE A 111 -1.54 11.33 8.34
C ILE A 111 -1.37 9.97 9.03
N THR A 112 -2.49 9.40 9.43
CA THR A 112 -2.54 8.25 10.32
C THR A 112 -3.52 7.21 9.83
N LEU A 113 -3.24 5.94 10.08
CA LEU A 113 -4.22 4.87 9.95
C LEU A 113 -4.14 3.85 11.08
N TYR A 114 -5.27 3.20 11.34
CA TYR A 114 -5.40 2.10 12.29
C TYR A 114 -5.87 0.84 11.57
N VAL A 115 -5.22 -0.29 11.86
CA VAL A 115 -5.66 -1.63 11.42
C VAL A 115 -6.09 -2.43 12.65
N ARG A 116 -7.34 -2.87 12.67
CA ARG A 116 -7.90 -3.73 13.72
C ARG A 116 -7.64 -5.20 13.41
N SER A 117 -7.12 -5.96 14.37
CA SER A 117 -6.92 -7.40 14.23
C SER A 117 -8.25 -8.15 14.01
N PRO A 118 -8.24 -9.36 13.41
CA PRO A 118 -9.47 -10.12 13.15
C PRO A 118 -10.27 -10.45 14.42
N ASP A 119 -9.58 -10.75 15.53
CA ASP A 119 -10.19 -11.00 16.85
C ASP A 119 -10.61 -9.71 17.59
N ARG A 120 -10.35 -8.55 16.98
CA ARG A 120 -10.57 -7.19 17.47
C ARG A 120 -9.83 -6.83 18.76
N ARG A 121 -8.90 -7.66 19.25
CA ARG A 121 -8.17 -7.44 20.52
C ARG A 121 -6.95 -6.53 20.38
N LEU A 122 -6.45 -6.35 19.16
CA LEU A 122 -5.30 -5.49 18.87
C LEU A 122 -5.65 -4.44 17.81
N SER A 123 -5.08 -3.26 17.98
CA SER A 123 -5.10 -2.19 16.97
C SER A 123 -3.66 -1.81 16.66
N TYR A 124 -3.31 -1.84 15.38
CA TYR A 124 -2.01 -1.45 14.86
C TYR A 124 -2.08 -0.02 14.35
N TYR A 125 -1.26 0.85 14.91
CA TYR A 125 -1.24 2.28 14.66
C TYR A 125 -0.05 2.64 13.77
N TYR A 126 -0.30 3.37 12.69
CA TYR A 126 0.72 3.83 11.75
C TYR A 126 0.56 5.35 11.57
N ALA A 127 1.60 6.11 11.89
CA ALA A 127 1.56 7.56 11.88
C ALA A 127 2.72 8.19 11.10
N HIS A 128 2.65 9.51 10.93
CA HIS A 128 3.59 10.34 10.18
C HIS A 128 3.67 10.02 8.69
N LEU A 129 2.63 9.41 8.13
CA LEU A 129 2.63 9.00 6.72
C LEU A 129 2.71 10.21 5.79
N ASP A 130 3.25 9.99 4.59
CA ASP A 130 3.20 10.96 3.49
C ASP A 130 1.86 10.90 2.76
N GLY A 131 1.26 9.70 2.72
CA GLY A 131 -0.04 9.46 2.12
C GLY A 131 -0.42 7.99 2.19
N TYR A 132 -1.67 7.69 1.84
CA TYR A 132 -2.18 6.33 1.78
C TYR A 132 -1.93 5.69 0.41
N ALA A 133 -1.81 4.37 0.37
CA ALA A 133 -1.76 3.62 -0.88
C ALA A 133 -3.12 3.71 -1.61
N ALA A 134 -3.10 3.58 -2.93
CA ALA A 134 -4.30 3.66 -3.75
C ALA A 134 -5.37 2.65 -3.28
N GLY A 135 -6.62 3.14 -3.17
CA GLY A 135 -7.77 2.33 -2.77
C GLY A 135 -7.90 2.07 -1.27
N MET A 136 -7.00 2.58 -0.43
CA MET A 136 -7.16 2.52 1.03
C MET A 136 -8.36 3.35 1.47
N ARG A 137 -9.26 2.70 2.22
CA ARG A 137 -10.45 3.29 2.84
C ARG A 137 -10.84 2.47 4.07
N GLU A 138 -11.61 3.09 4.97
CA GLU A 138 -12.11 2.41 6.17
C GLU A 138 -12.99 1.20 5.79
N GLY A 139 -12.90 0.14 6.59
CA GLY A 139 -13.65 -1.11 6.42
C GLY A 139 -13.02 -2.16 5.50
N ILE A 140 -11.99 -1.84 4.73
CA ILE A 140 -11.36 -2.86 3.86
C ILE A 140 -10.48 -3.82 4.66
N ALA A 141 -10.49 -5.09 4.27
CA ALA A 141 -9.56 -6.08 4.78
C ALA A 141 -8.16 -5.87 4.19
N VAL A 142 -7.15 -6.08 5.02
CA VAL A 142 -5.73 -6.05 4.65
C VAL A 142 -5.05 -7.32 5.13
N ARG A 143 -4.02 -7.71 4.39
CA ARG A 143 -3.19 -8.89 4.69
C ARG A 143 -1.85 -8.40 5.23
N ALA A 144 -1.18 -9.19 6.06
CA ALA A 144 0.21 -8.91 6.41
C ALA A 144 1.05 -8.68 5.13
N GLY A 145 1.91 -7.66 5.15
CA GLY A 145 2.74 -7.26 4.01
C GLY A 145 2.02 -6.43 2.93
N GLN A 146 0.72 -6.19 3.03
CA GLN A 146 0.02 -5.31 2.08
C GLN A 146 0.42 -3.84 2.31
N VAL A 147 0.74 -3.12 1.24
CA VAL A 147 1.05 -1.68 1.30
C VAL A 147 -0.18 -0.89 1.76
N LEU A 148 -0.01 -0.09 2.81
CA LEU A 148 -1.03 0.77 3.42
C LEU A 148 -0.81 2.24 3.08
N GLY A 149 0.44 2.64 2.88
CA GLY A 149 0.84 4.02 2.64
C GLY A 149 2.33 4.14 2.51
N TYR A 150 2.83 5.34 2.77
CA TYR A 150 4.25 5.66 2.56
C TYR A 150 4.80 6.45 3.75
N VAL A 151 6.06 6.17 4.08
CA VAL A 151 6.80 6.90 5.13
C VAL A 151 6.83 8.38 4.80
N GLY A 152 6.55 9.22 5.81
CA GLY A 152 6.55 10.67 5.68
C GLY A 152 7.13 11.36 6.91
N ASP A 153 6.74 12.62 7.09
CA ASP A 153 7.15 13.48 8.19
C ASP A 153 6.00 14.35 8.71
N THR A 154 4.75 13.91 8.48
CA THR A 154 3.56 14.69 8.84
C THR A 154 3.30 14.68 10.35
N GLY A 155 2.52 15.66 10.83
CA GLY A 155 2.24 15.79 12.25
C GLY A 155 3.44 16.36 13.01
N ASN A 156 3.74 15.81 14.19
CA ASN A 156 4.83 16.29 15.03
C ASN A 156 6.18 15.59 14.77
N ALA A 157 6.25 14.68 13.79
CA ALA A 157 7.54 14.19 13.28
C ALA A 157 8.39 15.37 12.81
N GLY A 158 7.77 16.25 12.01
CA GLY A 158 8.36 17.52 11.56
C GLY A 158 9.25 17.34 10.33
N ARG A 159 9.32 18.38 9.51
CA ARG A 159 9.99 18.36 8.20
C ARG A 159 11.41 17.78 8.30
N GLY A 160 11.67 16.75 7.50
CA GLY A 160 12.99 16.11 7.40
C GLY A 160 13.27 15.00 8.42
N ASN A 161 12.42 14.83 9.44
CA ASN A 161 12.49 13.68 10.35
C ASN A 161 11.63 12.53 9.81
N THR A 162 12.10 11.88 8.74
CA THR A 162 11.30 10.88 8.03
C THR A 162 11.38 9.51 8.70
N HIS A 163 10.24 9.03 9.20
CA HIS A 163 10.11 7.72 9.84
C HIS A 163 8.65 7.27 9.87
N LEU A 164 8.43 5.98 10.10
CA LEU A 164 7.15 5.46 10.54
C LEU A 164 7.13 5.44 12.07
N HIS A 165 6.13 6.06 12.68
CA HIS A 165 5.77 5.74 14.06
C HIS A 165 4.78 4.58 14.06
N PHE A 166 5.19 3.44 14.63
CA PHE A 166 4.36 2.25 14.75
C PHE A 166 3.97 1.99 16.21
N GLY A 167 2.68 1.87 16.48
CA GLY A 167 2.14 1.57 17.79
C GLY A 167 1.27 0.32 17.79
N ILE A 168 1.12 -0.30 18.97
CA ILE A 168 0.17 -1.38 19.18
C ILE A 168 -0.66 -1.05 20.41
N GLU A 169 -1.97 -1.16 20.27
CA GLU A 169 -2.90 -1.01 21.37
C GLU A 169 -3.65 -2.31 21.60
N ARG A 170 -3.80 -2.69 22.88
CA ARG A 170 -4.68 -3.77 23.32
C ARG A 170 -6.04 -3.21 23.67
N LEU A 171 -7.09 -3.84 23.16
CA LEU A 171 -8.47 -3.41 23.35
C LEU A 171 -9.30 -4.50 24.02
N MET A 172 -10.20 -4.07 24.90
CA MET A 172 -11.24 -4.91 25.46
C MET A 172 -12.41 -5.08 24.47
N PRO A 173 -13.23 -6.14 24.61
CA PRO A 173 -14.41 -6.31 23.78
C PRO A 173 -15.30 -5.06 23.79
N GLY A 174 -15.65 -4.57 22.60
CA GLY A 174 -16.49 -3.37 22.42
C GLY A 174 -15.75 -2.04 22.47
N GLU A 175 -14.46 -1.99 22.81
CA GLU A 175 -13.72 -0.72 22.85
C GLU A 175 -13.47 -0.14 21.44
N PRO A 176 -13.70 1.18 21.27
CA PRO A 176 -13.39 1.86 20.03
C PRO A 176 -11.89 1.97 19.84
N TRP A 177 -11.47 2.21 18.60
CA TRP A 177 -10.06 2.23 18.17
C TRP A 177 -9.14 3.22 18.89
N HIS A 178 -9.68 4.22 19.60
CA HIS A 178 -8.94 5.28 20.27
C HIS A 178 -8.92 5.14 21.81
N ARG A 179 -9.36 4.00 22.35
CA ARG A 179 -9.35 3.74 23.80
C ARG A 179 -8.48 2.57 24.21
N GLY A 180 -7.69 2.03 23.28
CA GLY A 180 -6.82 0.91 23.58
C GLY A 180 -5.67 1.29 24.50
N ARG A 181 -5.15 0.29 25.23
CA ARG A 181 -3.94 0.44 26.06
C ARG A 181 -2.71 0.14 25.21
N SER A 182 -1.82 1.12 25.05
CA SER A 182 -0.56 0.92 24.33
C SER A 182 0.29 -0.19 24.97
N ILE A 183 0.93 -1.00 24.13
CA ILE A 183 1.93 -2.00 24.52
C ILE A 183 3.19 -1.82 23.68
N ASP A 184 4.33 -2.23 24.23
CA ASP A 184 5.62 -2.11 23.55
C ASP A 184 5.66 -2.96 22.27
N PRO A 185 5.77 -2.35 21.07
CA PRO A 185 5.85 -3.08 19.81
C PRO A 185 7.19 -3.77 19.60
N TYR A 186 8.27 -3.24 20.19
CA TYR A 186 9.63 -3.65 19.85
C TYR A 186 9.88 -5.15 20.03
N PRO A 187 9.49 -5.81 21.15
CA PRO A 187 9.70 -7.25 21.32
C PRO A 187 8.98 -8.09 20.26
N LEU A 188 7.80 -7.63 19.80
CA LEU A 188 6.99 -8.33 18.80
C LEU A 188 7.53 -8.15 17.37
N LEU A 189 8.29 -7.07 17.14
CA LEU A 189 9.00 -6.81 15.88
C LEU A 189 10.39 -7.48 15.85
N ALA A 190 11.10 -7.49 16.98
CA ALA A 190 12.49 -7.95 17.09
C ALA A 190 12.66 -9.48 17.15
N HIS A 191 11.68 -10.21 17.69
CA HIS A 191 11.81 -11.64 18.00
C HIS A 191 10.97 -12.57 17.13
N GLY A 192 10.70 -12.22 15.88
CA GLY A 192 9.90 -13.04 14.94
C GLY A 192 10.54 -14.38 14.50
N ARG A 193 11.06 -15.22 15.40
CA ARG A 193 11.42 -16.61 15.09
C ARG A 193 11.05 -17.57 16.23
N PRO A 194 10.60 -18.80 15.93
CA PRO A 194 10.69 -19.91 16.87
C PRO A 194 12.17 -20.11 17.21
N GLN A 195 12.50 -20.31 18.48
CA GLN A 195 13.79 -20.91 18.81
C GLN A 195 13.74 -22.35 18.29
N GLY A 196 14.66 -22.68 17.38
CA GLY A 196 14.84 -24.04 16.87
C GLY A 196 15.38 -24.97 17.94
#